data_AF-A0A4Q5QT06-F1
#
_entry.id   AF-A0A4Q5QT06-F1
#
_cell.length_a   1.000
_cell.length_b   1.000
_cell.length_c   1.000
_cell.angle_alpha   90.00
_cell.angle_beta   90.00
_cell.angle_gamma   90.00
#
_symmetry.space_group_name_H-M   'P 1'
#
loop_
_entity.id
_entity.type
_entity.pdbx_description
1 polymer ?
#
loop_
_entity_poly.entity_id
_entity_poly.type
_entity_poly.pdbx_seq_one_letter_code
_entity_poly.pdbx_strand_id
1 'polypeptide(L)'
;AITTLDVLLVLLMQNKGFKLIESLVAGLIFLIFACFLYEIIASRPDWLGLAKGLVPQPEVVTNPAMLYVAIGILGATVMPHNLYLHSSIVQVRQIEQTEKGKRSAIKFATIDSTVALFLAFFINAAILVTAAAAFHGKGYEDVADIADAHKLLTPVLGAGAASAIFAIALLASGQSSTLTGTLAGQIVMEGFLNLRLKPWVRRLITRLVAVVPALIVAILYGEKGTGQLLVFSQVVLSLQLSFAVVPLVLFTNDKLKMGVFVNRLWVRVVSWVVAGLIIALNVFLLWQTVAGNE
;
A
#
# COMPACT_ATOMS: atom_id res chain seq x y z
N ALA A 1 -14.38 -16.73 -4.59
CA ALA A 1 -14.12 -18.17 -4.84
C ALA A 1 -12.85 -18.42 -5.67
N ILE A 2 -12.61 -17.69 -6.77
CA ILE A 2 -11.34 -17.84 -7.52
C ILE A 2 -10.15 -17.24 -6.74
N THR A 3 -10.36 -16.10 -6.09
CA THR A 3 -9.30 -15.42 -5.31
C THR A 3 -8.77 -16.24 -4.13
N THR A 4 -9.54 -17.20 -3.60
CA THR A 4 -9.12 -18.16 -2.56
C THR A 4 -8.12 -19.22 -3.05
N LEU A 5 -7.91 -19.34 -4.37
CA LEU A 5 -6.84 -20.16 -4.94
C LEU A 5 -5.44 -19.59 -4.67
N ASP A 6 -5.34 -18.35 -4.22
CA ASP A 6 -4.09 -17.75 -3.74
C ASP A 6 -3.48 -18.51 -2.56
N VAL A 7 -4.28 -19.23 -1.78
CA VAL A 7 -3.81 -20.16 -0.73
C VAL A 7 -2.95 -21.27 -1.34
N LEU A 8 -3.28 -21.75 -2.54
CA LEU A 8 -2.46 -22.75 -3.25
C LEU A 8 -1.11 -22.16 -3.66
N LEU A 9 -1.09 -20.88 -4.06
CA LEU A 9 0.15 -20.18 -4.37
C LEU A 9 1.04 -20.04 -3.12
N VAL A 10 0.45 -19.70 -1.96
CA VAL A 10 1.17 -19.68 -0.68
C VAL A 10 1.69 -21.07 -0.29
N LEU A 11 0.89 -22.13 -0.49
CA LEU A 11 1.29 -23.52 -0.24
C LEU A 11 2.47 -23.95 -1.13
N LEU A 12 2.43 -23.61 -2.43
CA LEU A 12 3.53 -23.86 -3.37
C LEU A 12 4.82 -23.13 -3.00
N MET A 13 4.70 -22.00 -2.28
CA MET A 13 5.83 -21.17 -1.88
C MET A 13 6.37 -21.48 -0.49
N GLN A 14 5.62 -22.18 0.36
CA GLN A 14 5.99 -22.45 1.76
C GLN A 14 7.33 -23.20 1.90
N ASN A 15 7.71 -24.02 0.91
CA ASN A 15 8.95 -24.79 0.93
C ASN A 15 10.09 -24.13 0.14
N LYS A 16 9.89 -22.92 -0.37
CA LYS A 16 10.89 -22.21 -1.19
C LYS A 16 11.62 -21.17 -0.34
N GLY A 17 12.95 -21.05 -0.55
CA GLY A 17 13.78 -20.13 0.23
C GLY A 17 13.44 -18.65 -0.02
N PHE A 18 13.76 -17.79 0.96
CA PHE A 18 13.44 -16.36 0.96
C PHE A 18 13.92 -15.62 -0.31
N LYS A 19 15.09 -16.00 -0.85
CA LYS A 19 15.63 -15.43 -2.10
C LYS A 19 14.69 -15.58 -3.29
N LEU A 20 13.98 -16.70 -3.39
CA LEU A 20 13.05 -16.92 -4.49
C LEU A 20 11.80 -16.05 -4.33
N ILE A 21 11.31 -15.92 -3.09
CA ILE A 21 10.16 -15.07 -2.78
C ILE A 21 10.48 -13.61 -3.12
N GLU A 22 11.67 -13.12 -2.72
CA GLU A 22 12.16 -11.78 -3.04
C GLU A 22 12.26 -11.56 -4.55
N SER A 23 12.84 -12.51 -5.30
CA SER A 23 12.93 -12.42 -6.76
C SER A 23 11.56 -12.42 -7.46
N LEU A 24 10.60 -13.19 -6.94
CA LEU A 24 9.23 -13.22 -7.47
C LEU A 24 8.52 -11.89 -7.23
N VAL A 25 8.61 -11.34 -6.01
CA VAL A 25 8.01 -10.05 -5.67
C VAL A 25 8.64 -8.94 -6.51
N ALA A 26 9.97 -8.94 -6.68
CA ALA A 26 10.65 -8.00 -7.55
C ALA A 26 10.18 -8.11 -9.01
N GLY A 27 10.01 -9.35 -9.52
CA GLY A 27 9.46 -9.60 -10.85
C GLY A 27 8.02 -9.10 -11.02
N LEU A 28 7.16 -9.30 -10.02
CA LEU A 28 5.79 -8.77 -10.02
C LEU A 28 5.77 -7.25 -10.01
N ILE A 29 6.60 -6.61 -9.18
CA ILE A 29 6.71 -5.14 -9.13
C ILE A 29 7.19 -4.59 -10.48
N PHE A 30 8.19 -5.22 -11.09
CA PHE A 30 8.68 -4.82 -12.41
C PHE A 30 7.61 -4.98 -13.48
N LEU A 31 6.85 -6.08 -13.46
CA LEU A 31 5.72 -6.29 -14.37
C LEU A 31 4.66 -5.20 -14.22
N ILE A 32 4.24 -4.89 -12.99
CA ILE A 32 3.28 -3.83 -12.69
C ILE A 32 3.80 -2.48 -13.22
N PHE A 33 5.06 -2.16 -12.94
CA PHE A 33 5.70 -0.95 -13.45
C PHE A 33 5.69 -0.88 -14.97
N ALA A 34 6.07 -1.96 -15.66
CA ALA A 34 6.09 -2.01 -17.13
C ALA A 34 4.68 -1.83 -17.72
N CYS A 35 3.66 -2.46 -17.13
CA CYS A 35 2.27 -2.29 -17.53
C CYS A 35 1.83 -0.83 -17.41
N PHE A 36 2.02 -0.21 -16.24
CA PHE A 36 1.60 1.18 -16.04
C PHE A 36 2.45 2.20 -16.81
N LEU A 37 3.72 1.89 -17.09
CA LEU A 37 4.54 2.70 -17.98
C LEU A 37 3.97 2.69 -19.41
N TYR A 38 3.53 1.53 -19.90
CA TYR A 38 2.84 1.43 -21.18
C TYR A 38 1.55 2.27 -21.20
N GLU A 39 0.73 2.19 -20.14
CA GLU A 39 -0.51 2.96 -20.02
C GLU A 39 -0.28 4.47 -20.06
N ILE A 40 0.74 4.99 -19.34
CA ILE A 40 1.12 6.41 -19.43
C ILE A 40 1.47 6.77 -20.87
N ILE A 41 2.35 6.00 -21.51
CA ILE A 41 2.82 6.31 -22.88
C ILE A 41 1.65 6.28 -23.87
N ALA A 42 0.76 5.29 -23.75
CA ALA A 42 -0.44 5.17 -24.57
C ALA A 42 -1.42 6.33 -24.35
N SER A 43 -1.54 6.83 -23.12
CA SER A 43 -2.47 7.91 -22.76
C SER A 43 -2.07 9.29 -23.28
N ARG A 44 -0.81 9.47 -23.75
CA ARG A 44 -0.27 10.74 -24.25
C ARG A 44 -0.66 11.95 -23.37
N PRO A 45 -0.28 11.94 -22.08
CA PRO A 45 -0.71 12.99 -21.16
C PRO A 45 -0.06 14.32 -21.51
N ASP A 46 -0.70 15.42 -21.10
CA ASP A 46 -0.06 16.73 -21.10
C ASP A 46 1.04 16.77 -20.02
N TRP A 47 2.29 16.60 -20.47
CA TRP A 47 3.47 16.64 -19.61
C TRP A 47 3.66 17.98 -18.89
N LEU A 48 3.19 19.08 -19.49
CA LEU A 48 3.32 20.41 -18.89
C LEU A 48 2.29 20.57 -17.76
N GLY A 49 1.06 20.14 -17.99
CA GLY A 49 0.02 20.04 -16.96
C GLY A 49 0.43 19.12 -15.82
N LEU A 50 1.05 17.98 -16.13
CA LEU A 50 1.61 17.06 -15.12
C LEU A 50 2.65 17.76 -14.24
N ALA A 51 3.62 18.44 -14.85
CA ALA A 51 4.67 19.13 -14.11
C ALA A 51 4.12 20.22 -13.19
N LYS A 52 3.05 20.91 -13.61
CA LYS A 52 2.33 21.88 -12.76
C LYS A 52 1.58 21.18 -11.61
N GLY A 53 0.98 20.02 -11.85
CA GLY A 53 0.27 19.24 -10.84
C GLY A 53 1.17 18.66 -9.75
N LEU A 54 2.49 18.57 -9.98
CA LEU A 54 3.46 18.19 -8.94
C LEU A 54 3.67 19.29 -7.89
N VAL A 55 3.30 20.54 -8.20
CA VAL A 55 3.41 21.65 -7.26
C VAL A 55 2.23 21.60 -6.28
N PRO A 56 2.46 21.58 -4.96
CA PRO A 56 1.39 21.56 -3.98
C PRO A 56 0.48 22.77 -4.12
N GLN A 57 -0.83 22.52 -4.23
CA GLN A 57 -1.84 23.56 -4.34
C GLN A 57 -2.64 23.69 -3.03
N PRO A 58 -2.96 24.93 -2.58
CA PRO A 58 -3.78 25.14 -1.39
C PRO A 58 -5.19 24.54 -1.49
N GLU A 59 -5.70 24.35 -2.72
CA GLU A 59 -7.01 23.74 -2.95
C GLU A 59 -7.10 22.30 -2.38
N VAL A 60 -5.99 21.57 -2.34
CA VAL A 60 -5.95 20.18 -1.83
C VAL A 60 -6.34 20.10 -0.36
N VAL A 61 -6.06 21.14 0.43
CA VAL A 61 -6.35 21.18 1.88
C VAL A 61 -7.64 21.92 2.18
N THR A 62 -8.06 22.82 1.30
CA THR A 62 -9.27 23.65 1.50
C THR A 62 -10.54 23.01 0.96
N ASN A 63 -10.45 22.18 -0.09
CA ASN A 63 -11.59 21.46 -0.64
C ASN A 63 -11.78 20.10 0.07
N PRO A 64 -12.92 19.84 0.74
CA PRO A 64 -13.17 18.60 1.46
C PRO A 64 -13.05 17.33 0.61
N ALA A 65 -13.48 17.36 -0.66
CA ALA A 65 -13.43 16.20 -1.55
C ALA A 65 -11.98 15.88 -1.97
N MET A 66 -11.20 16.90 -2.31
CA MET A 66 -9.77 16.71 -2.64
C MET A 66 -8.96 16.28 -1.42
N LEU A 67 -9.27 16.85 -0.25
CA LEU A 67 -8.65 16.46 1.02
C LEU A 67 -8.95 15.00 1.34
N TYR A 68 -10.20 14.55 1.14
CA TYR A 68 -10.59 13.15 1.35
C TYR A 68 -9.79 12.19 0.46
N VAL A 69 -9.70 12.49 -0.85
CA VAL A 69 -8.89 11.69 -1.80
C VAL A 69 -7.41 11.70 -1.41
N ALA A 70 -6.86 12.86 -1.02
CA ALA A 70 -5.47 13.00 -0.61
C ALA A 70 -5.15 12.18 0.66
N ILE A 71 -6.04 12.19 1.65
CA ILE A 71 -5.91 11.35 2.85
C ILE A 71 -6.01 9.86 2.48
N GLY A 72 -6.93 9.50 1.59
CA GLY A 72 -7.05 8.14 1.06
C GLY A 72 -5.76 7.64 0.40
N ILE A 73 -5.13 8.47 -0.45
CA ILE A 73 -3.83 8.16 -1.08
C ILE A 73 -2.74 8.00 -0.01
N LEU A 74 -2.69 8.89 0.98
CA LEU A 74 -1.71 8.81 2.08
C LEU A 74 -1.88 7.51 2.89
N GLY A 75 -3.11 7.18 3.28
CA GLY A 75 -3.41 5.95 4.02
C GLY A 75 -3.12 4.67 3.22
N ALA A 76 -3.42 4.67 1.92
CA ALA A 76 -3.15 3.55 1.04
C ALA A 76 -1.65 3.33 0.79
N THR A 77 -0.84 4.40 0.78
CA THR A 77 0.61 4.32 0.52
C THR A 77 1.40 3.94 1.77
N VAL A 78 1.02 4.45 2.94
CA VAL A 78 1.70 4.17 4.22
C VAL A 78 0.97 3.04 4.95
N MET A 79 1.25 1.80 4.59
CA MET A 79 0.58 0.66 5.22
C MET A 79 1.29 0.24 6.53
N PRO A 80 0.59 0.13 7.68
CA PRO A 80 1.22 -0.19 8.97
C PRO A 80 1.93 -1.55 8.97
N HIS A 81 1.37 -2.53 8.26
CA HIS A 81 1.95 -3.87 8.17
C HIS A 81 3.31 -3.88 7.46
N ASN A 82 3.57 -2.91 6.56
CA ASN A 82 4.88 -2.79 5.90
C ASN A 82 5.96 -2.30 6.87
N LEU A 83 5.62 -1.51 7.89
CA LEU A 83 6.57 -1.10 8.93
C LEU A 83 7.09 -2.32 9.71
N TYR A 84 6.17 -3.22 10.11
CA TYR A 84 6.55 -4.47 10.77
C TYR A 84 7.32 -5.39 9.81
N LEU A 85 6.85 -5.53 8.56
CA LEU A 85 7.49 -6.37 7.55
C LEU A 85 8.95 -5.95 7.28
N HIS A 86 9.18 -4.68 6.97
CA HIS A 86 10.52 -4.16 6.68
C HIS A 86 11.46 -4.32 7.89
N SER A 87 10.96 -4.09 9.11
CA SER A 87 11.76 -4.24 10.33
C SER A 87 12.27 -5.66 10.56
N SER A 88 11.53 -6.68 10.09
CA SER A 88 11.92 -8.09 10.19
C SER A 88 12.75 -8.56 9.00
N ILE A 89 12.45 -8.12 7.77
CA ILE A 89 13.17 -8.56 6.57
C ILE A 89 14.65 -8.14 6.62
N VAL A 90 14.92 -6.92 7.12
CA VAL A 90 16.29 -6.42 7.29
C VAL A 90 17.13 -7.31 8.21
N GLN A 91 16.50 -8.03 9.15
CA GLN A 91 17.19 -8.92 10.10
C GLN A 91 17.57 -10.28 9.51
N VAL A 92 16.98 -10.68 8.38
CA VAL A 92 17.30 -11.96 7.71
C VAL A 92 18.66 -11.91 7.03
N ARG A 93 19.16 -10.70 6.71
CA ARG A 93 20.48 -10.51 6.10
C ARG A 93 21.56 -10.79 7.14
N GLN A 94 22.52 -11.65 6.80
CA GLN A 94 23.71 -11.84 7.64
C GLN A 94 24.54 -10.55 7.60
N ILE A 95 24.59 -9.86 8.73
CA ILE A 95 25.36 -8.63 8.90
C ILE A 95 26.45 -8.85 9.93
N GLU A 96 27.59 -8.21 9.70
CA GLU A 96 28.64 -8.11 10.69
C GLU A 96 28.10 -7.28 11.88
N GLN A 97 28.18 -7.84 13.10
CA GLN A 97 27.62 -7.22 14.31
C GLN A 97 28.48 -6.09 14.88
N THR A 98 29.46 -5.59 14.12
CA THR A 98 30.26 -4.42 14.45
C THR A 98 29.54 -3.13 14.07
N GLU A 99 29.96 -1.99 14.62
CA GLU A 99 29.37 -0.69 14.28
C GLU A 99 29.47 -0.40 12.77
N LYS A 100 30.62 -0.69 12.15
CA LYS A 100 30.84 -0.50 10.71
C LYS A 100 29.91 -1.40 9.88
N GLY A 101 29.77 -2.67 10.27
CA GLY A 101 28.85 -3.61 9.64
C GLY A 101 27.40 -3.14 9.67
N LYS A 102 26.92 -2.71 10.85
CA LYS A 102 25.57 -2.17 11.03
C LYS A 102 25.34 -0.87 10.25
N ARG A 103 26.30 0.06 10.22
CA ARG A 103 26.21 1.27 9.37
C ARG A 103 26.07 0.94 7.90
N SER A 104 26.87 -0.02 7.41
CA SER A 104 26.80 -0.48 6.02
C SER A 104 25.44 -1.11 5.70
N ALA A 105 24.95 -1.99 6.59
CA ALA A 105 23.65 -2.63 6.46
C ALA A 105 22.50 -1.60 6.41
N ILE A 106 22.51 -0.60 7.29
CA ILE A 106 21.52 0.49 7.30
C ILE A 106 21.58 1.26 5.98
N LYS A 107 22.77 1.58 5.47
CA LYS A 107 22.93 2.30 4.19
C LYS A 107 22.30 1.51 3.03
N PHE A 108 22.62 0.23 2.90
CA PHE A 108 22.07 -0.60 1.83
C PHE A 108 20.56 -0.82 1.97
N ALA A 109 20.07 -1.07 3.18
CA ALA A 109 18.63 -1.20 3.43
C ALA A 109 17.88 0.11 3.13
N THR A 110 18.49 1.26 3.41
CA THR A 110 17.91 2.58 3.08
C THR A 110 17.83 2.77 1.56
N ILE A 111 18.90 2.45 0.82
CA ILE A 111 18.91 2.54 -0.64
C ILE A 111 17.85 1.63 -1.25
N ASP A 112 17.82 0.37 -0.83
CA ASP A 112 16.87 -0.65 -1.29
C ASP A 112 15.42 -0.18 -1.09
N SER A 113 15.09 0.23 0.14
CA SER A 113 13.75 0.77 0.45
C SER A 113 13.44 2.06 -0.30
N THR A 114 14.42 2.94 -0.51
CA THR A 114 14.20 4.20 -1.23
C THR A 114 13.90 3.94 -2.70
N VAL A 115 14.65 3.06 -3.36
CA VAL A 115 14.43 2.68 -4.76
C VAL A 115 13.06 2.02 -4.93
N ALA A 116 12.69 1.10 -4.04
CA ALA A 116 11.40 0.42 -4.09
C ALA A 116 10.22 1.40 -3.90
N LEU A 117 10.31 2.31 -2.92
CA LEU A 117 9.27 3.33 -2.68
C LEU A 117 9.21 4.36 -3.82
N PHE A 118 10.33 4.70 -4.43
CA PHE A 118 10.38 5.60 -5.58
C PHE A 118 9.73 4.97 -6.82
N LEU A 119 9.91 3.67 -7.03
CA LEU A 119 9.21 2.93 -8.07
C LEU A 119 7.69 2.88 -7.80
N ALA A 120 7.29 2.65 -6.55
CA ALA A 120 5.88 2.68 -6.16
C ALA A 120 5.25 4.07 -6.37
N PHE A 121 6.00 5.15 -6.14
CA PHE A 121 5.57 6.51 -6.45
C PHE A 121 5.24 6.67 -7.94
N PHE A 122 6.08 6.19 -8.85
CA PHE A 122 5.80 6.24 -10.29
C PHE A 122 4.59 5.41 -10.69
N ILE A 123 4.39 4.23 -10.08
CA ILE A 123 3.20 3.41 -10.33
C ILE A 123 1.93 4.17 -9.89
N ASN A 124 1.93 4.77 -8.70
CA ASN A 124 0.78 5.54 -8.22
C ASN A 124 0.52 6.78 -9.08
N ALA A 125 1.58 7.48 -9.48
CA ALA A 125 1.48 8.60 -10.42
C ALA A 125 0.92 8.13 -11.77
N ALA A 126 1.36 6.98 -12.28
CA ALA A 126 0.84 6.41 -13.52
C ALA A 126 -0.65 6.15 -13.46
N ILE A 127 -1.12 5.50 -12.39
CA ILE A 127 -2.54 5.24 -12.17
C ILE A 127 -3.34 6.54 -12.20
N LEU A 128 -2.90 7.56 -11.46
CA LEU A 128 -3.58 8.85 -11.38
C LEU A 128 -3.60 9.58 -12.74
N VAL A 129 -2.49 9.58 -13.46
CA VAL A 129 -2.34 10.24 -14.76
C VAL A 129 -3.15 9.55 -15.84
N THR A 130 -3.09 8.22 -15.90
CA THR A 130 -3.89 7.43 -16.85
C THR A 130 -5.37 7.63 -16.56
N ALA A 131 -5.80 7.63 -15.30
CA ALA A 131 -7.19 7.91 -14.94
C ALA A 131 -7.61 9.32 -15.36
N ALA A 132 -6.79 10.34 -15.11
CA ALA A 132 -7.07 11.71 -15.52
C ALA A 132 -7.13 11.85 -17.06
N ALA A 133 -6.16 11.31 -17.79
CA ALA A 133 -6.12 11.39 -19.25
C ALA A 133 -7.26 10.60 -19.92
N ALA A 134 -7.70 9.51 -19.29
CA ALA A 134 -8.79 8.68 -19.78
C ALA A 134 -10.17 9.28 -19.46
N PHE A 135 -10.41 9.74 -18.24
CA PHE A 135 -11.78 9.99 -17.76
C PHE A 135 -12.10 11.46 -17.50
N HIS A 136 -11.13 12.27 -17.10
CA HIS A 136 -11.37 13.66 -16.68
C HIS A 136 -11.74 14.56 -17.88
N GLY A 137 -12.87 15.26 -17.78
CA GLY A 137 -13.35 16.19 -18.82
C GLY A 137 -13.88 15.52 -20.10
N LYS A 138 -14.07 14.19 -20.10
CA LYS A 138 -14.58 13.41 -21.24
C LYS A 138 -15.99 12.83 -21.02
N GLY A 139 -16.70 13.29 -19.97
CA GLY A 139 -18.05 12.83 -19.65
C GLY A 139 -18.13 11.45 -18.99
N TYR A 140 -16.99 10.90 -18.54
CA TYR A 140 -16.87 9.65 -17.79
C TYR A 140 -16.54 9.91 -16.31
N GLU A 141 -17.13 10.96 -15.73
CA GLU A 141 -16.81 11.43 -14.38
C GLU A 141 -17.38 10.52 -13.27
N ASP A 142 -18.35 9.66 -13.61
CA ASP A 142 -18.95 8.66 -12.71
C ASP A 142 -18.25 7.29 -12.74
N VAL A 143 -17.07 7.17 -13.36
CA VAL A 143 -16.29 5.91 -13.35
C VAL A 143 -15.68 5.70 -11.97
N ALA A 144 -16.45 5.06 -11.10
CA ALA A 144 -16.07 4.78 -9.71
C ALA A 144 -15.37 3.43 -9.53
N ASP A 145 -15.52 2.48 -10.48
CA ASP A 145 -15.11 1.09 -10.28
C ASP A 145 -13.97 0.63 -11.23
N ILE A 146 -13.15 -0.28 -10.73
CA ILE A 146 -12.03 -0.93 -11.44
C ILE A 146 -12.54 -1.67 -12.69
N ALA A 147 -13.75 -2.22 -12.62
CA ALA A 147 -14.39 -2.90 -13.75
C ALA A 147 -14.72 -1.93 -14.90
N ASP A 148 -15.13 -0.71 -14.58
CA ASP A 148 -15.44 0.33 -15.55
C ASP A 148 -14.16 0.91 -16.15
N ALA A 149 -13.13 1.11 -15.33
CA ALA A 149 -11.80 1.44 -15.81
C ALA A 149 -11.30 0.40 -16.84
N HIS A 150 -11.38 -0.90 -16.54
CA HIS A 150 -10.99 -1.95 -17.48
C HIS A 150 -11.76 -1.88 -18.81
N LYS A 151 -13.07 -1.67 -18.79
CA LYS A 151 -13.88 -1.60 -20.03
C LYS A 151 -13.58 -0.36 -20.85
N LEU A 152 -13.27 0.75 -20.19
CA LEU A 152 -13.15 2.05 -20.85
C LEU A 152 -11.70 2.38 -21.26
N LEU A 153 -10.68 1.73 -20.70
CA LEU A 153 -9.28 2.00 -21.06
C LEU A 153 -8.99 1.79 -22.55
N THR A 154 -9.38 0.65 -23.14
CA THR A 154 -9.15 0.38 -24.57
C THR A 154 -9.83 1.41 -25.50
N PRO A 155 -11.15 1.68 -25.41
CA PRO A 155 -11.80 2.63 -26.31
C PRO A 155 -11.30 4.08 -26.11
N VAL A 156 -10.93 4.45 -24.89
CA VAL A 156 -10.50 5.81 -24.57
C VAL A 156 -9.05 6.09 -24.96
N LEU A 157 -8.16 5.11 -24.79
CA LEU A 157 -6.74 5.24 -25.12
C LEU A 157 -6.45 4.90 -26.60
N GLY A 158 -7.40 4.28 -27.30
CA GLY A 158 -7.21 3.84 -28.69
C GLY A 158 -6.19 2.72 -28.85
N ALA A 159 -5.81 2.07 -27.75
CA ALA A 159 -4.82 1.00 -27.70
C ALA A 159 -5.51 -0.32 -27.36
N GLY A 160 -5.61 -1.22 -28.35
CA GLY A 160 -6.32 -2.51 -28.22
C GLY A 160 -5.83 -3.43 -27.09
N ALA A 161 -4.62 -3.20 -26.57
CA ALA A 161 -4.03 -3.98 -25.49
C ALA A 161 -4.19 -3.37 -24.10
N ALA A 162 -4.64 -2.12 -23.96
CA ALA A 162 -4.64 -1.39 -22.69
C ALA A 162 -5.46 -2.10 -21.60
N SER A 163 -6.70 -2.51 -21.91
CA SER A 163 -7.52 -3.24 -20.94
C SER A 163 -6.87 -4.55 -20.46
N ALA A 164 -6.25 -5.30 -21.38
CA ALA A 164 -5.57 -6.56 -21.03
C ALA A 164 -4.32 -6.32 -20.17
N ILE A 165 -3.52 -5.29 -20.50
CA ILE A 165 -2.32 -4.92 -19.75
C ILE A 165 -2.69 -4.44 -18.34
N PHE A 166 -3.74 -3.62 -18.22
CA PHE A 166 -4.31 -3.21 -16.94
C PHE A 166 -4.79 -4.41 -16.10
N ALA A 167 -5.49 -5.38 -16.72
CA ALA A 167 -5.91 -6.60 -16.02
C ALA A 167 -4.72 -7.43 -15.52
N ILE A 168 -3.65 -7.55 -16.31
CA ILE A 168 -2.41 -8.23 -15.90
C ILE A 168 -1.76 -7.50 -14.71
N ALA A 169 -1.71 -6.17 -14.74
CA ALA A 169 -1.17 -5.36 -13.65
C ALA A 169 -1.96 -5.55 -12.33
N LEU A 170 -3.30 -5.57 -12.41
CA LEU A 170 -4.17 -5.81 -11.26
C LEU A 170 -3.97 -7.22 -10.68
N LEU A 171 -3.89 -8.24 -11.53
CA LEU A 171 -3.62 -9.61 -11.09
C LEU A 171 -2.25 -9.70 -10.40
N ALA A 172 -1.21 -9.10 -10.98
CA ALA A 172 0.13 -9.08 -10.41
C ALA A 172 0.16 -8.37 -9.04
N SER A 173 -0.53 -7.23 -8.92
CA SER A 173 -0.65 -6.48 -7.66
C SER A 173 -1.34 -7.31 -6.56
N GLY A 174 -2.43 -8.02 -6.90
CA GLY A 174 -3.13 -8.90 -5.97
C GLY A 174 -2.27 -10.05 -5.43
N GLN A 175 -1.39 -10.61 -6.26
CA GLN A 175 -0.44 -11.64 -5.83
C GLN A 175 0.64 -11.07 -4.90
N SER A 176 1.19 -9.89 -5.24
CA SER A 176 2.20 -9.22 -4.41
C SER A 176 1.68 -8.89 -3.01
N SER A 177 0.45 -8.34 -2.92
CA SER A 177 -0.23 -8.05 -1.65
C SER A 177 -0.46 -9.31 -0.80
N THR A 178 -0.75 -10.44 -1.45
CA THR A 178 -0.97 -11.71 -0.74
C THR A 178 0.28 -12.21 -0.03
N LEU A 179 1.43 -12.19 -0.73
CA LEU A 179 2.69 -12.65 -0.17
C LEU A 179 3.15 -11.76 0.98
N THR A 180 3.19 -10.45 0.75
CA THR A 180 3.59 -9.46 1.76
C THR A 180 2.66 -9.49 2.97
N GLY A 181 1.34 -9.59 2.76
CA GLY A 181 0.36 -9.70 3.84
C GLY A 181 0.53 -10.94 4.71
N THR A 182 0.88 -12.11 4.13
CA THR A 182 1.12 -13.33 4.92
C THR A 182 2.38 -13.26 5.77
N LEU A 183 3.44 -12.62 5.24
CA LEU A 183 4.69 -12.39 5.96
C LEU A 183 4.51 -11.34 7.06
N ALA A 184 3.83 -10.24 6.78
CA ALA A 184 3.55 -9.22 7.80
C ALA A 184 2.67 -9.78 8.91
N GLY A 185 1.63 -10.56 8.55
CA GLY A 185 0.81 -11.29 9.52
C GLY A 185 1.61 -12.28 10.36
N GLN A 186 2.66 -12.89 9.81
CA GLN A 186 3.59 -13.71 10.59
C GLN A 186 4.26 -12.92 11.69
N ILE A 187 4.87 -11.80 11.30
CA ILE A 187 5.70 -10.99 12.19
C ILE A 187 4.84 -10.43 13.31
N VAL A 188 3.63 -9.97 13.00
CA VAL A 188 2.71 -9.45 14.01
C VAL A 188 2.22 -10.57 14.94
N MET A 189 1.81 -11.72 14.42
CA MET A 189 1.33 -12.84 15.26
C MET A 189 2.43 -13.43 16.15
N GLU A 190 3.63 -13.62 15.61
CA GLU A 190 4.74 -14.19 16.37
C GLU A 190 5.34 -13.17 17.35
N GLY A 191 5.39 -11.89 16.97
CA GLY A 191 5.93 -10.82 17.81
C GLY A 191 4.99 -10.37 18.93
N PHE A 192 3.71 -10.14 18.64
CA PHE A 192 2.74 -9.61 19.63
C PHE A 192 1.95 -10.70 20.34
N LEU A 193 1.60 -11.79 19.67
CA LEU A 193 0.74 -12.85 20.23
C LEU A 193 1.52 -14.13 20.58
N ASN A 194 2.82 -14.20 20.28
CA ASN A 194 3.64 -15.41 20.39
C ASN A 194 3.01 -16.65 19.70
N LEU A 195 2.22 -16.44 18.66
CA LEU A 195 1.46 -17.49 17.98
C LEU A 195 2.15 -17.94 16.68
N ARG A 196 2.70 -19.15 16.68
CA ARG A 196 3.37 -19.75 15.52
C ARG A 196 2.41 -20.63 14.73
N LEU A 197 1.92 -20.10 13.61
CA LEU A 197 1.06 -20.82 12.67
C LEU A 197 1.81 -21.11 11.36
N LYS A 198 1.47 -22.22 10.71
CA LYS A 198 1.92 -22.48 9.34
C LYS A 198 1.38 -21.39 8.40
N PRO A 199 2.14 -20.92 7.38
CA PRO A 199 1.70 -19.84 6.48
C PRO A 199 0.34 -20.08 5.82
N TRP A 200 0.05 -21.31 5.38
CA TRP A 200 -1.23 -21.64 4.75
C TRP A 200 -2.41 -21.58 5.73
N VAL A 201 -2.22 -22.01 6.98
CA VAL A 201 -3.24 -21.94 8.04
C VAL A 201 -3.53 -20.47 8.34
N ARG A 202 -2.48 -19.66 8.49
CA ARG A 202 -2.62 -18.21 8.69
C ARG A 202 -3.38 -17.55 7.54
N ARG A 203 -3.04 -17.88 6.27
CA ARG A 203 -3.75 -17.33 5.11
C ARG A 203 -5.21 -17.76 5.08
N LEU A 204 -5.49 -19.04 5.35
CA LEU A 204 -6.86 -19.55 5.38
C LEU A 204 -7.70 -18.84 6.46
N ILE A 205 -7.18 -18.74 7.69
CA ILE A 205 -7.87 -18.05 8.80
C ILE A 205 -8.12 -16.59 8.44
N THR A 206 -7.08 -15.84 8.03
CA THR A 206 -7.23 -14.41 7.69
C THR A 206 -8.18 -14.19 6.52
N ARG A 207 -8.19 -15.10 5.53
CA ARG A 207 -9.13 -15.05 4.39
C ARG A 207 -10.56 -15.36 4.81
N LEU A 208 -10.78 -16.36 5.66
CA LEU A 208 -12.10 -16.68 6.19
C LEU A 208 -12.64 -15.53 7.04
N VAL A 209 -11.82 -14.94 7.92
CA VAL A 209 -12.19 -13.78 8.73
C VAL A 209 -12.51 -12.57 7.86
N ALA A 210 -11.89 -12.41 6.69
CA ALA A 210 -12.23 -11.32 5.76
C ALA A 210 -13.50 -11.61 4.94
N VAL A 211 -13.65 -12.82 4.40
CA VAL A 211 -14.71 -13.17 3.46
C VAL A 211 -16.05 -13.44 4.15
N VAL A 212 -16.04 -14.09 5.32
CA VAL A 212 -17.28 -14.47 6.02
C VAL A 212 -18.12 -13.24 6.41
N PRO A 213 -17.57 -12.19 7.07
CA PRO A 213 -18.35 -10.99 7.38
C PRO A 213 -18.80 -10.26 6.12
N ALA A 214 -17.95 -10.17 5.10
CA ALA A 214 -18.31 -9.54 3.83
C ALA A 214 -19.48 -10.26 3.14
N LEU A 215 -19.48 -11.60 3.16
CA LEU A 215 -20.56 -12.40 2.59
C LEU A 215 -21.87 -12.20 3.37
N ILE A 216 -21.81 -12.19 4.71
CA ILE A 216 -22.98 -11.94 5.56
C ILE A 216 -23.58 -10.57 5.25
N VAL A 217 -22.76 -9.53 5.19
CA VAL A 217 -23.21 -8.17 4.87
C VAL A 217 -23.77 -8.09 3.45
N ALA A 218 -23.15 -8.75 2.48
CA ALA A 218 -23.67 -8.80 1.11
C ALA A 218 -25.06 -9.46 1.03
N ILE A 219 -25.28 -10.56 1.77
CA ILE A 219 -26.56 -11.27 1.78
C ILE A 219 -27.66 -10.43 2.48
N LEU A 220 -27.32 -9.76 3.59
CA LEU A 220 -28.31 -9.05 4.40
C LEU A 220 -28.59 -7.62 3.91
N TYR A 221 -27.58 -6.91 3.41
CA TYR A 221 -27.61 -5.47 3.13
C TYR A 221 -27.26 -5.11 1.67
N GLY A 222 -26.95 -6.10 0.83
CA GLY A 222 -26.62 -5.90 -0.58
C GLY A 222 -25.37 -5.06 -0.82
N GLU A 223 -25.28 -4.47 -2.01
CA GLU A 223 -24.11 -3.69 -2.46
C GLU A 223 -23.80 -2.49 -1.56
N LYS A 224 -24.84 -1.78 -1.09
CA LYS A 224 -24.68 -0.62 -0.19
C LYS A 224 -24.00 -1.01 1.12
N GLY A 225 -24.39 -2.14 1.71
CA GLY A 225 -23.75 -2.65 2.93
C GLY A 225 -22.28 -3.04 2.70
N THR A 226 -21.96 -3.63 1.54
CA THR A 226 -20.57 -3.97 1.23
C THR A 226 -19.69 -2.74 1.01
N GLY A 227 -20.22 -1.67 0.42
CA GLY A 227 -19.54 -0.38 0.29
C GLY A 227 -19.22 0.23 1.67
N GLN A 228 -20.20 0.28 2.57
CA GLN A 228 -19.99 0.77 3.94
C GLN A 228 -18.97 -0.08 4.71
N LEU A 229 -19.00 -1.42 4.56
CA LEU A 229 -18.02 -2.31 5.16
C LEU A 229 -16.60 -2.04 4.62
N LEU A 230 -16.47 -1.71 3.34
CA LEU A 230 -15.21 -1.33 2.72
C LEU A 230 -14.69 -0.02 3.33
N VAL A 231 -15.51 1.02 3.41
CA VAL A 231 -15.16 2.31 4.05
C VAL A 231 -14.74 2.08 5.49
N PHE A 232 -15.53 1.33 6.26
CA PHE A 232 -15.20 0.97 7.65
C PHE A 232 -13.84 0.27 7.75
N SER A 233 -13.54 -0.66 6.84
CA SER A 233 -12.24 -1.34 6.80
C SER A 233 -11.09 -0.35 6.58
N GLN A 234 -11.28 0.69 5.77
CA GLN A 234 -10.28 1.74 5.57
C GLN A 234 -10.08 2.60 6.83
N VAL A 235 -11.16 2.92 7.56
CA VAL A 235 -11.05 3.64 8.84
C VAL A 235 -10.25 2.82 9.86
N VAL A 236 -10.51 1.51 9.95
CA VAL A 236 -9.75 0.61 10.85
C VAL A 236 -8.26 0.57 10.46
N LEU A 237 -7.94 0.50 9.17
CA LEU A 237 -6.55 0.55 8.69
C LEU A 237 -5.86 1.88 9.01
N SER A 238 -6.56 3.00 8.82
CA SER A 238 -6.11 4.34 9.15
C SER A 238 -5.76 4.45 10.64
N LEU A 239 -6.63 3.97 11.53
CA LEU A 239 -6.38 3.96 12.98
C LEU A 239 -5.13 3.14 13.35
N GLN A 240 -4.95 1.97 12.76
CA GLN A 240 -3.78 1.10 13.03
C GLN A 240 -2.45 1.78 12.74
N LEU A 241 -2.42 2.66 11.74
CA LEU A 241 -1.22 3.36 11.31
C LEU A 241 -0.65 4.24 12.43
N SER A 242 -1.49 4.99 13.14
CA SER A 242 -1.06 5.79 14.29
C SER A 242 -0.41 4.94 15.40
N PHE A 243 -1.00 3.76 15.68
CA PHE A 243 -0.46 2.82 16.67
C PHE A 243 0.85 2.17 16.24
N ALA A 244 1.16 2.10 14.93
CA ALA A 244 2.44 1.59 14.45
C ALA A 244 3.52 2.68 14.42
N VAL A 245 3.18 3.89 13.96
CA VAL A 245 4.15 4.99 13.78
C VAL A 245 4.62 5.57 15.10
N VAL A 246 3.74 5.78 16.08
CA VAL A 246 4.11 6.40 17.36
C VAL A 246 5.17 5.57 18.11
N PRO A 247 5.00 4.25 18.33
CA PRO A 247 6.04 3.43 18.95
C PRO A 247 7.33 3.39 18.13
N LEU A 248 7.24 3.36 16.81
CA LEU A 248 8.42 3.37 15.93
C LEU A 248 9.25 4.65 16.15
N VAL A 249 8.60 5.82 16.16
CA VAL A 249 9.27 7.10 16.41
C VAL A 249 9.81 7.17 17.84
N LEU A 250 9.10 6.64 18.83
CA LEU A 250 9.60 6.58 20.21
C LEU A 250 10.85 5.69 20.32
N PHE A 251 10.82 4.48 19.76
CA PHE A 251 11.91 3.52 19.88
C PHE A 251 13.16 3.95 19.10
N THR A 252 13.00 4.54 17.92
CA THR A 252 14.13 5.02 17.11
C THR A 252 14.79 6.30 17.65
N ASN A 253 14.09 7.02 18.53
CA ASN A 253 14.62 8.19 19.24
C ASN A 253 15.18 7.87 20.64
N ASP A 254 15.03 6.63 21.11
CA ASP A 254 15.50 6.20 22.44
C ASP A 254 17.00 5.85 22.38
N LYS A 255 17.82 6.61 23.10
CA LYS A 255 19.28 6.38 23.19
C LYS A 255 19.63 5.06 23.87
N LEU A 256 18.80 4.56 24.78
CA LEU A 256 19.03 3.28 25.47
C LEU A 256 18.83 2.10 24.50
N LYS A 257 17.89 2.23 23.56
CA LYS A 257 17.61 1.18 22.55
C LYS A 257 18.54 1.25 21.34
N MET A 258 18.82 2.47 20.86
CA MET A 258 19.52 2.68 19.58
C MET A 258 21.03 2.97 19.74
N GLY A 259 21.48 3.36 20.93
CA GLY A 259 22.88 3.72 21.17
C GLY A 259 23.39 4.78 20.20
N VAL A 260 24.50 4.48 19.52
CA VAL A 260 25.12 5.36 18.52
C VAL A 260 24.30 5.54 17.23
N PHE A 261 23.27 4.71 17.02
CA PHE A 261 22.40 4.72 15.84
C PHE A 261 21.10 5.50 16.05
N VAL A 262 20.97 6.24 17.15
CA VAL A 262 19.80 7.09 17.42
C VAL A 262 19.60 8.12 16.31
N ASN A 263 18.35 8.45 16.02
CA ASN A 263 18.00 9.44 15.02
C ASN A 263 18.71 10.78 15.26
N ARG A 264 19.17 11.41 14.16
CA ARG A 264 19.65 12.79 14.18
C ARG A 264 18.49 13.74 14.47
N LEU A 265 18.81 14.94 14.97
CA LEU A 265 17.80 15.93 15.36
C LEU A 265 16.80 16.25 14.23
N TRP A 266 17.28 16.42 13.00
CA TRP A 266 16.42 16.69 11.85
C TRP A 266 15.46 15.52 11.56
N VAL A 267 15.94 14.26 11.62
CA VAL A 267 15.09 13.07 11.45
C VAL A 267 14.06 13.01 12.56
N ARG A 268 14.47 13.26 13.80
CA ARG A 268 13.56 13.29 14.94
C ARG A 268 12.42 14.30 14.75
N VAL A 269 12.75 15.53 14.34
CA VAL A 269 11.74 16.58 14.09
C VAL A 269 10.82 16.16 12.95
N VAL A 270 11.38 15.74 11.81
CA VAL A 270 10.58 15.31 10.64
C VAL A 270 9.68 14.14 10.99
N SER A 271 10.19 13.11 11.67
CA SER A 271 9.40 11.94 12.07
C SER A 271 8.24 12.30 13.00
N TRP A 272 8.43 13.22 13.95
CA TRP A 272 7.35 13.67 14.83
C TRP A 272 6.33 14.56 14.10
N VAL A 273 6.77 15.43 13.19
CA VAL A 273 5.87 16.22 12.35
C VAL A 273 5.01 15.32 11.48
N VAL A 274 5.61 14.33 10.81
CA VAL A 274 4.89 13.35 9.97
C VAL A 274 3.94 12.52 10.82
N ALA A 275 4.36 12.04 12.00
CA ALA A 275 3.50 11.30 12.91
C ALA A 275 2.31 12.15 13.39
N GLY A 276 2.54 13.41 13.74
CA GLY A 276 1.50 14.36 14.14
C GLY A 276 0.50 14.63 13.02
N LEU A 277 0.99 14.84 11.79
CA LEU A 277 0.14 15.02 10.61
C LEU A 277 -0.74 13.79 10.37
N ILE A 278 -0.15 12.59 10.37
CA ILE A 278 -0.87 11.33 10.23
C ILE A 278 -1.98 11.19 11.27
N ILE A 279 -1.67 11.46 12.54
CA ILE A 279 -2.66 11.36 13.63
C ILE A 279 -3.78 12.38 13.42
N ALA A 280 -3.45 13.63 13.06
CA ALA A 280 -4.44 14.67 12.80
C ALA A 280 -5.37 14.29 11.64
N LEU A 281 -4.83 13.78 10.53
CA LEU A 281 -5.61 13.34 9.37
C LEU A 281 -6.49 12.13 9.71
N ASN A 282 -5.97 11.16 10.48
CA ASN A 282 -6.75 10.00 10.92
C ASN A 282 -7.90 10.41 11.85
N VAL A 283 -7.66 11.34 12.77
CA VAL A 283 -8.71 11.89 13.66
C VAL A 283 -9.76 12.65 12.85
N PHE A 284 -9.34 13.45 11.88
CA PHE A 284 -10.25 14.16 10.98
C PHE A 284 -11.12 13.20 10.17
N LEU A 285 -10.52 12.16 9.57
CA LEU A 285 -11.26 11.17 8.78
C LEU A 285 -12.24 10.38 9.67
N LEU A 286 -11.81 9.97 10.86
CA LEU A 286 -12.70 9.31 11.83
C LEU A 286 -13.87 10.21 12.24
N TRP A 287 -13.61 11.50 12.49
CA TRP A 287 -14.66 12.46 12.78
C TRP A 287 -15.65 12.56 11.62
N GLN A 288 -15.17 12.66 10.38
CA GLN A 288 -16.01 12.75 9.20
C GLN A 288 -16.88 11.49 9.02
N THR A 289 -16.30 10.29 9.17
CA THR A 289 -17.03 9.03 9.05
C THR A 289 -18.08 8.86 10.17
N VAL A 290 -17.75 9.23 11.41
CA VAL A 290 -18.70 9.11 12.54
C VAL A 290 -19.78 10.18 12.51
N ALA A 291 -19.47 11.39 12.05
CA ALA A 291 -20.42 12.49 11.95
C ALA A 291 -21.42 12.33 10.79
N GLY A 292 -21.24 11.31 9.92
CA GLY A 292 -22.15 11.03 8.80
C GLY A 292 -22.07 12.04 7.66
N ASN A 293 -20.98 12.80 7.56
CA ASN A 293 -20.70 13.68 6.43
C ASN A 293 -19.98 12.89 5.33
N GLU A 294 -20.68 11.93 4.73
CA GLU A 294 -20.32 11.40 3.42
C GLU A 294 -20.59 12.44 2.33
#